data_AF-A0A226EZE9-F1
#
_entry.id   AF-A0A226EZE9-F1
#
_cell.length_a   1.000
_cell.length_b   1.000
_cell.length_c   1.000
_cell.angle_alpha   90.00
_cell.angle_beta   90.00
_cell.angle_gamma   90.00
#
_symmetry.space_group_name_H-M   'P 1'
#
loop_
_entity.id
_entity.type
_entity.pdbx_description
1 polymer ?
#
loop_
_entity_poly.entity_id
_entity_poly.type
_entity_poly.pdbx_seq_one_letter_code
_entity_poly.pdbx_strand_id
1 'polypeptide(L)'
;MAYQTELLPLLKFHLRRCHFLKCVYFDFNDKLGRLEKSKSARLRKICNIQVVMSILYCFVQFLNLCFRSYGMSDKLQGIVFFLLVLIATVVRWNQASESNQAIQVINSFLHFERVGLTDTIPSRITKSRIVKTTQAFI
;
A
#
# COMPACT_ATOMS: atom_id res chain seq x y z
N MET A 1 -13.46 16.30 13.67
CA MET A 1 -13.10 16.62 12.27
C MET A 1 -13.29 15.35 11.48
N ALA A 2 -14.16 15.40 10.48
CA ALA A 2 -14.57 14.26 9.67
C ALA A 2 -13.38 13.80 8.82
N TYR A 3 -12.89 12.58 9.04
CA TYR A 3 -11.78 11.98 8.29
C TYR A 3 -12.10 11.79 6.78
N GLN A 4 -13.36 12.01 6.38
CA GLN A 4 -13.87 11.77 5.03
C GLN A 4 -13.31 12.75 4.00
N THR A 5 -12.83 13.91 4.48
CA THR A 5 -12.18 14.94 3.66
C THR A 5 -10.68 14.75 3.48
N GLU A 6 -10.02 13.92 4.29
CA GLU A 6 -8.57 13.75 4.25
C GLU A 6 -8.15 12.34 3.81
N LEU A 7 -8.76 11.30 4.39
CA LEU A 7 -8.37 9.91 4.13
C LEU A 7 -8.73 9.48 2.71
N LEU A 8 -9.94 9.79 2.25
CA LEU A 8 -10.44 9.40 0.94
C LEU A 8 -9.67 10.01 -0.25
N PRO A 9 -9.39 11.34 -0.29
CA PRO A 9 -8.60 11.92 -1.37
C PRO A 9 -7.14 11.45 -1.34
N LEU A 10 -6.54 11.28 -0.15
CA LEU A 10 -5.19 10.75 -0.01
C LEU A 10 -5.11 9.29 -0.51
N LEU A 11 -6.10 8.48 -0.14
CA LEU A 11 -6.23 7.09 -0.61
C LEU A 11 -6.40 7.03 -2.13
N LYS A 12 -7.28 7.87 -2.71
CA LYS A 12 -7.46 7.97 -4.17
C LYS A 12 -6.18 8.40 -4.88
N PHE A 13 -5.41 9.33 -4.31
CA PHE A 13 -4.14 9.77 -4.86
C PHE A 13 -3.09 8.64 -4.89
N HIS A 14 -2.91 7.93 -3.78
CA HIS A 14 -1.99 6.79 -3.72
C HIS A 14 -2.44 5.64 -4.64
N LEU A 15 -3.73 5.34 -4.69
CA LEU A 15 -4.28 4.32 -5.58
C LEU A 15 -4.06 4.69 -7.05
N ARG A 16 -4.22 5.96 -7.43
CA ARG A 16 -3.93 6.41 -8.80
C ARG A 16 -2.47 6.17 -9.19
N ARG A 17 -1.53 6.49 -8.29
CA ARG A 17 -0.10 6.20 -8.50
C ARG A 17 0.17 4.70 -8.60
N CYS A 18 -0.42 3.90 -7.72
CA CYS A 18 -0.28 2.45 -7.72
C CYS A 18 -0.89 1.80 -8.97
N HIS A 19 -2.01 2.32 -9.47
CA HIS A 19 -2.66 1.87 -10.70
C HIS A 19 -1.84 2.26 -11.93
N PHE A 20 -1.27 3.46 -11.96
CA PHE A 20 -0.33 3.88 -13.02
C PHE A 20 0.87 2.94 -13.11
N LEU A 21 1.43 2.57 -11.96
CA LEU A 21 2.53 1.61 -11.87
C LEU A 21 2.08 0.15 -12.06
N LYS A 22 0.77 -0.11 -12.21
CA LYS A 22 0.16 -1.45 -12.29
C LYS A 22 0.58 -2.36 -11.13
N CYS A 23 0.84 -1.78 -9.96
CA CYS A 23 1.31 -2.49 -8.79
C CYS A 23 0.17 -3.06 -7.94
N VAL A 24 -1.08 -2.68 -8.21
CA VAL A 24 -2.22 -2.96 -7.34
C VAL A 24 -3.42 -3.43 -8.17
N TYR A 25 -4.11 -4.45 -7.67
CA TYR A 25 -5.23 -5.12 -8.34
C TYR A 25 -6.60 -4.64 -7.84
N PHE A 26 -6.68 -3.41 -7.32
CA PHE A 26 -7.89 -2.88 -6.68
C PHE A 26 -8.35 -1.61 -7.38
N ASP A 27 -9.64 -1.55 -7.64
CA ASP A 27 -10.32 -0.38 -8.17
C ASP A 27 -11.23 0.20 -7.08
N PHE A 28 -11.28 1.51 -6.98
CA PHE A 28 -12.24 2.19 -6.11
C PHE A 28 -13.58 2.26 -6.83
N ASN A 29 -14.61 1.64 -6.27
CA ASN A 29 -15.96 1.71 -6.82
C ASN A 29 -16.66 2.96 -6.26
N ASP A 30 -16.74 4.03 -7.05
CA ASP A 30 -17.37 5.30 -6.65
C ASP A 30 -18.86 5.14 -6.29
N LYS A 31 -19.57 4.13 -6.83
CA LYS A 31 -20.98 3.87 -6.52
C LYS A 31 -21.17 3.24 -5.13
N LEU A 32 -20.24 2.37 -4.74
CA LEU A 32 -20.28 1.67 -3.45
C LEU A 32 -19.43 2.34 -2.38
N GLY A 33 -18.56 3.29 -2.75
CA GLY A 33 -17.55 3.93 -1.90
C GLY A 33 -16.64 2.93 -1.20
N ARG A 34 -16.28 1.85 -1.89
CA ARG A 34 -15.46 0.75 -1.38
C ARG A 34 -14.40 0.35 -2.40
N LEU A 35 -13.32 -0.25 -1.90
CA LEU A 35 -12.30 -0.89 -2.73
C LEU A 35 -12.75 -2.28 -3.12
N GLU A 36 -12.75 -2.55 -4.42
CA GLU A 36 -13.08 -3.86 -4.99
C GLU A 36 -11.89 -4.41 -5.77
N LYS A 37 -11.81 -5.74 -5.87
CA LYS A 37 -10.85 -6.40 -6.79
C LYS A 37 -11.17 -5.97 -8.22
N SER A 38 -10.14 -5.52 -8.93
CA SER A 38 -10.23 -5.23 -10.36
C SER A 38 -10.63 -6.50 -11.11
N LYS A 39 -11.53 -6.38 -12.09
CA LYS A 39 -11.99 -7.53 -12.89
C LYS A 39 -11.03 -7.84 -14.06
N SER A 40 -10.00 -7.02 -14.27
CA SER A 40 -9.12 -7.12 -15.43
C SER A 40 -8.09 -8.25 -15.30
N ALA A 41 -8.37 -9.40 -15.92
CA ALA A 41 -7.45 -10.53 -15.96
C ALA A 41 -6.05 -10.15 -16.52
N ARG A 42 -5.96 -9.14 -17.38
CA ARG A 42 -4.70 -8.61 -17.93
C ARG A 42 -3.87 -7.93 -16.85
N LEU A 43 -4.49 -7.08 -16.03
CA LEU A 43 -3.81 -6.42 -14.91
C LEU A 43 -3.28 -7.47 -13.91
N ARG A 44 -4.02 -8.56 -13.70
CA ARG A 44 -3.65 -9.64 -12.77
C ARG A 44 -2.36 -10.31 -13.22
N LYS A 45 -2.33 -10.66 -14.51
CA LYS A 45 -1.15 -11.26 -15.13
C LYS A 45 0.06 -10.33 -15.04
N ILE A 46 -0.11 -9.04 -15.31
CA ILE A 46 0.99 -8.06 -15.23
C ILE A 46 1.52 -7.94 -13.79
N CYS A 47 0.65 -7.81 -12.78
CA CYS A 47 1.07 -7.80 -11.38
C CYS A 47 1.82 -9.07 -11.01
N ASN A 48 1.30 -10.24 -11.38
CA ASN A 48 1.94 -11.52 -11.08
C ASN A 48 3.31 -11.66 -11.75
N ILE A 49 3.44 -11.23 -13.01
CA ILE A 49 4.73 -11.20 -13.72
C ILE A 49 5.71 -10.27 -12.98
N GLN A 50 5.25 -9.10 -12.52
CA GLN A 50 6.10 -8.17 -11.78
C GLN A 50 6.60 -8.76 -10.45
N VAL A 51 5.78 -9.57 -9.77
CA VAL A 51 6.18 -10.30 -8.56
C VAL A 51 7.24 -11.36 -8.88
N VAL A 52 7.03 -12.16 -9.94
CA VAL A 52 8.01 -13.18 -10.38
C VAL A 52 9.34 -12.53 -10.75
N MET A 53 9.32 -11.41 -11.50
CA MET A 53 10.53 -10.66 -11.84
C MET A 53 11.23 -10.11 -10.60
N SER A 54 10.48 -9.63 -9.60
CA SER A 54 11.06 -9.17 -8.33
C SER A 54 11.76 -10.30 -7.56
N ILE A 55 11.16 -11.50 -7.52
CA ILE A 55 11.80 -12.69 -6.90
C ILE A 55 13.07 -13.06 -7.64
N LEU A 56 13.02 -13.13 -8.97
CA LEU A 56 14.18 -13.46 -9.79
C LEU A 56 15.31 -12.45 -9.55
N TYR A 57 15.00 -11.17 -9.52
CA TYR A 57 15.98 -10.12 -9.24
C TYR A 57 16.57 -10.23 -7.82
N CYS A 58 15.74 -10.52 -6.82
CA CYS A 58 16.18 -10.76 -5.44
C CYS A 58 17.12 -11.97 -5.36
N PHE A 59 16.81 -13.05 -6.08
CA PHE A 59 17.65 -14.24 -6.17
C PHE A 59 18.99 -13.94 -6.84
N VAL A 60 19.01 -13.18 -7.93
CA VAL A 60 20.25 -12.74 -8.59
C VAL A 60 21.11 -11.87 -7.65
N GLN A 61 20.51 -10.96 -6.89
CA GLN A 61 21.24 -10.18 -5.89
C GLN A 61 21.83 -11.07 -4.79
N PHE A 62 21.07 -12.06 -4.30
CA PHE A 62 21.56 -13.03 -3.33
C PHE A 62 22.77 -13.81 -3.85
N LEU A 63 22.69 -14.36 -5.07
CA LEU A 63 23.81 -15.05 -5.71
C LEU A 63 25.03 -14.13 -5.85
N ASN A 64 24.82 -12.89 -6.30
CA ASN A 64 25.90 -11.91 -6.40
C ASN A 64 26.54 -11.61 -5.04
N LEU A 65 25.77 -11.56 -3.95
CA LEU A 65 26.31 -11.35 -2.61
C LEU A 65 27.10 -12.55 -2.09
N CYS A 66 26.65 -13.78 -2.38
CA CYS A 66 27.28 -15.01 -1.90
C CYS A 66 28.55 -15.38 -2.68
N PHE A 67 28.53 -15.26 -4.02
CA PHE A 67 29.58 -15.80 -4.88
C PHE A 67 30.59 -14.77 -5.36
N ARG A 68 30.29 -13.48 -5.27
CA ARG A 68 31.21 -12.44 -5.73
C ARG A 68 32.11 -11.97 -4.60
N SER A 69 33.41 -11.98 -4.87
CA SER A 69 34.41 -11.43 -3.96
C SER A 69 34.37 -9.90 -4.05
N TYR A 70 33.57 -9.29 -3.19
CA TYR A 70 33.48 -7.84 -3.01
C TYR A 70 34.28 -7.38 -1.79
N GLY A 71 34.73 -6.12 -1.81
CA GLY A 71 35.28 -5.47 -0.61
C GLY A 71 34.22 -5.35 0.50
N MET A 72 34.67 -5.15 1.74
CA MET A 72 33.79 -5.13 2.92
C MET A 72 32.69 -4.06 2.81
N SER A 73 33.04 -2.87 2.31
CA SER A 73 32.09 -1.75 2.09
C SER A 73 31.04 -2.06 1.02
N ASP A 74 31.47 -2.65 -0.10
CA ASP A 74 30.58 -3.03 -1.19
C ASP A 74 29.60 -4.13 -0.78
N LYS A 75 30.03 -5.07 0.08
CA LYS A 75 29.16 -6.10 0.66
C LYS A 75 28.08 -5.50 1.55
N LEU A 76 28.44 -4.56 2.43
CA LEU A 76 27.47 -3.89 3.30
C LEU A 76 26.43 -3.12 2.49
N GLN A 77 26.87 -2.34 1.51
CA GLN A 77 25.97 -1.62 0.62
C GLN A 77 25.05 -2.58 -0.16
N GLY A 78 25.61 -3.68 -0.68
CA GLY A 78 24.84 -4.72 -1.37
C GLY A 78 23.80 -5.39 -0.48
N ILE A 79 24.11 -5.66 0.79
CA ILE A 79 23.16 -6.23 1.76
C ILE A 79 21.98 -5.28 2.00
N VAL A 80 22.23 -3.97 2.13
CA VAL A 80 21.16 -2.97 2.32
C VAL A 80 20.22 -2.97 1.11
N PHE A 81 20.77 -2.94 -0.12
CA PHE A 81 19.94 -3.01 -1.33
C PHE A 81 19.17 -4.33 -1.44
N PHE A 82 19.80 -5.45 -1.09
CA PHE A 82 19.16 -6.74 -1.07
C PHE A 82 17.98 -6.77 -0.10
N LEU A 83 18.16 -6.27 1.14
CA LEU A 83 17.09 -6.21 2.14
C LEU A 83 15.93 -5.32 1.69
N LEU A 84 16.21 -4.16 1.08
CA LEU A 84 15.17 -3.27 0.54
C LEU A 84 14.34 -3.97 -0.55
N VAL A 85 15.02 -4.65 -1.47
CA VAL A 85 14.38 -5.42 -2.55
C VAL A 85 13.61 -6.61 -2.00
N LEU A 86 14.16 -7.30 -1.00
CA LEU A 86 13.52 -8.43 -0.34
C LEU A 86 12.22 -8.02 0.34
N ILE A 87 12.24 -6.96 1.16
CA ILE A 87 11.04 -6.42 1.82
C ILE A 87 10.00 -6.02 0.77
N ALA A 88 10.40 -5.28 -0.26
CA ALA A 88 9.49 -4.88 -1.33
C ALA A 88 8.90 -6.09 -2.08
N THR A 89 9.67 -7.16 -2.26
CA THR A 89 9.23 -8.41 -2.90
C THR A 89 8.24 -9.15 -2.01
N VAL A 90 8.51 -9.26 -0.71
CA VAL A 90 7.60 -9.91 0.26
C VAL A 90 6.27 -9.17 0.35
N VAL A 91 6.29 -7.83 0.41
CA VAL A 91 5.05 -7.03 0.42
C VAL A 91 4.23 -7.27 -0.85
N ARG A 92 4.86 -7.27 -2.02
CA ARG A 92 4.16 -7.54 -3.29
C ARG A 92 3.68 -8.99 -3.41
N TRP A 93 4.46 -9.95 -2.93
CA TRP A 93 4.07 -11.36 -2.89
C TRP A 93 2.83 -11.56 -2.01
N ASN A 94 2.79 -10.93 -0.84
CA ASN A 94 1.64 -10.99 0.07
C ASN A 94 0.38 -10.36 -0.53
N GLN A 95 0.54 -9.35 -1.39
CA GLN A 95 -0.58 -8.75 -2.14
C GLN A 95 -1.06 -9.61 -3.32
N ALA A 96 -0.16 -10.38 -3.94
CA ALA A 96 -0.48 -11.27 -5.05
C ALA A 96 -1.10 -12.59 -4.60
N SER A 97 -0.65 -13.12 -3.46
CA SER A 97 -1.38 -14.17 -2.73
C SER A 97 -2.70 -13.57 -2.29
N GLU A 98 -3.84 -14.24 -2.50
CA GLU A 98 -5.19 -13.65 -2.52
C GLU A 98 -5.70 -13.05 -1.18
N SER A 99 -4.81 -12.90 -0.20
CA SER A 99 -4.91 -12.20 1.08
C SER A 99 -5.48 -10.79 0.91
N ASN A 100 -6.81 -10.72 0.96
CA ASN A 100 -7.58 -9.48 0.94
C ASN A 100 -7.53 -8.70 2.27
N GLN A 101 -6.65 -9.07 3.20
CA GLN A 101 -6.69 -8.60 4.58
C GLN A 101 -6.50 -7.08 4.67
N ALA A 102 -5.52 -6.52 3.95
CA ALA A 102 -5.28 -5.09 3.94
C ALA A 102 -6.47 -4.29 3.38
N ILE A 103 -7.17 -4.83 2.37
CA ILE A 103 -8.34 -4.20 1.76
C ILE A 103 -9.52 -4.27 2.72
N GLN A 104 -9.70 -5.38 3.41
CA GLN A 104 -10.76 -5.54 4.41
C GLN A 104 -10.61 -4.51 5.50
N VAL A 105 -9.39 -4.28 5.99
CA VAL A 105 -9.11 -3.23 6.98
C VAL A 105 -9.48 -1.85 6.43
N ILE A 106 -9.06 -1.50 5.21
CA ILE A 106 -9.40 -0.20 4.60
C ILE A 106 -10.91 -0.07 4.37
N ASN A 107 -11.58 -1.12 3.89
CA ASN A 107 -13.03 -1.12 3.69
C ASN A 107 -13.80 -1.03 5.02
N SER A 108 -13.28 -1.60 6.11
CA SER A 108 -13.83 -1.44 7.46
C SER A 108 -13.69 -0.01 7.95
N PHE A 109 -12.55 0.66 7.71
CA PHE A 109 -12.39 2.08 8.02
C PHE A 109 -13.35 2.96 7.20
N LEU A 110 -13.46 2.72 5.88
CA LEU A 110 -14.43 3.39 5.01
C LEU A 110 -15.88 3.15 5.46
N HIS A 111 -16.19 1.95 5.97
CA HIS A 111 -17.52 1.61 6.46
C HIS A 111 -17.83 2.30 7.80
N PHE A 112 -16.88 2.27 8.73
CA PHE A 112 -16.96 2.99 10.01
C PHE A 112 -17.16 4.49 9.78
N GLU A 113 -16.45 5.06 8.82
CA GLU A 113 -16.59 6.46 8.45
C GLU A 113 -17.98 6.77 7.88
N ARG A 114 -18.49 5.94 6.97
CA ARG A 114 -19.83 6.12 6.40
C ARG A 114 -20.93 6.00 7.46
N VAL A 115 -20.86 5.03 8.36
CA VAL A 115 -21.93 4.78 9.35
C VAL A 115 -21.78 5.72 10.56
N GLY A 116 -20.58 5.81 11.13
CA GLY A 116 -20.32 6.59 12.34
C GLY A 116 -20.45 8.10 12.18
N LEU A 117 -20.22 8.67 10.99
CA LEU A 117 -20.42 10.11 10.74
C LEU A 117 -21.83 10.46 10.26
N THR A 118 -22.58 9.52 9.68
CA THR A 118 -23.95 9.79 9.19
C THR A 118 -24.98 9.67 10.31
N ASP A 119 -24.77 8.77 11.28
CA ASP A 119 -25.68 8.62 12.43
C ASP A 119 -25.38 9.60 13.60
N THR A 120 -24.22 10.26 13.61
CA THR A 120 -23.77 11.13 14.72
C THR A 120 -23.72 12.62 14.37
N ILE A 121 -24.69 13.13 13.61
CA ILE A 121 -24.94 14.59 13.56
C ILE A 121 -26.31 14.89 14.17
N PRO A 122 -26.31 15.16 15.48
CA PRO A 122 -26.90 16.39 15.97
C PRO A 122 -25.78 17.28 16.56
N SER A 123 -25.28 18.20 15.73
CA SER A 123 -24.78 19.56 16.05
C SER A 123 -23.86 19.84 17.25
N ARG A 124 -23.31 18.87 17.99
CA ARG A 124 -22.45 19.14 19.16
C ARG A 124 -21.34 18.11 19.28
N ILE A 125 -20.10 18.52 19.02
CA ILE A 125 -18.91 18.27 19.87
C ILE A 125 -17.73 19.01 19.22
N THR A 126 -17.66 20.28 19.64
CA THR A 126 -16.48 20.99 20.15
C THR A 126 -15.10 20.53 19.67
N LYS A 127 -14.46 21.47 18.95
CA LYS A 127 -13.01 21.59 18.71
C LYS A 127 -12.18 21.16 19.94
N SER A 128 -11.71 19.92 19.97
CA SER A 128 -10.76 19.46 20.99
C SER A 128 -9.33 19.80 20.55
N ARG A 129 -8.57 20.41 21.48
CA ARG A 129 -7.22 21.00 21.35
C ARG A 129 -6.08 20.06 20.91
N ILE A 130 -6.36 18.80 20.58
CA ILE A 130 -5.33 17.77 20.35
C ILE A 130 -4.69 17.89 18.95
N VAL A 131 -5.28 18.63 18.01
CA VAL A 131 -4.81 18.71 16.60
C VAL A 131 -3.63 19.68 16.39
N LYS A 132 -3.24 20.49 17.40
CA LYS A 132 -2.17 21.49 17.20
C LYS A 132 -0.75 20.93 17.17
N THR A 133 -0.50 19.72 17.64
CA THR A 133 0.87 19.17 17.73
C THR A 133 1.34 18.44 16.47
N THR A 134 0.43 18.03 15.57
CA THR A 134 0.82 17.31 14.34
C THR A 134 1.21 18.23 13.18
N GLN A 135 0.87 19.52 13.24
CA GLN A 135 1.31 20.53 12.27
C GLN A 135 2.74 21.06 12.50
N ALA A 136 3.40 20.67 13.59
CA ALA A 136 4.78 21.10 13.87
C ALA A 136 5.85 20.16 13.27
N PHE A 137 5.45 19.06 12.63
CA PHE A 137 6.36 18.02 12.12
C PHE A 137 6.17 17.68 10.63
N ILE A 138 5.43 18.51 9.88
CA ILE A 138 5.38 18.46 8.41
C ILE A 138 6.10 19.68 7.87
#